data_AF-A0A252BK96-F1
#
_entry.id   AF-A0A252BK96-F1
#
_cell.length_a   1.000
_cell.length_b   1.000
_cell.length_c   1.000
_cell.angle_alpha   90.00
_cell.angle_beta   90.00
_cell.angle_gamma   90.00
#
_symmetry.space_group_name_H-M   'P 1'
#
loop_
_entity.id
_entity.type
_entity.pdbx_description
1 polymer ?
#
loop_
_entity_poly.entity_id
_entity_poly.type
_entity_poly.pdbx_seq_one_letter_code
_entity_poly.pdbx_strand_id
1 'polypeptide(L)'
;MIQSGGKQTLTSGTATANTVTSGGTVAATGGTTVRDRIQAGGVENISQNAVASGATVSGAAARLNVSSGGRAVNTIVNAGGNIVVGSKGIASGTTISSGGSLVIQGGSITDTMLVPGGQIDIGTLDYKGNTAAKIVGNVLTVTQGKASYTIKLVGDYSQYHAHFSPDGNGKTIISLDKGAEVCFLADTMIRTTTGDMPVQDVQIGAEVLAWTPEGEQVRPVVWVGRKHAIVRQGLASDVAGYPVRICKNAITDGVPSKDLLVTPEHSLFIDGGLGRVDKRPIRSA
;
A
#
# COMPACT_ATOMS: atom_id res chain seq x y z
N MET A 1 13.21 24.81 13.63
CA MET A 1 13.56 23.39 13.38
C MET A 1 13.71 22.71 14.73
N ILE A 2 13.18 21.50 14.87
CA ILE A 2 13.19 20.69 16.09
C ILE A 2 13.87 19.38 15.72
N GLN A 3 15.02 19.10 16.32
CA GLN A 3 15.90 17.98 16.00
C GLN A 3 16.28 17.24 17.27
N SER A 4 17.23 16.30 17.21
CA SER A 4 17.67 15.48 18.35
C SER A 4 17.73 16.25 19.69
N GLY A 5 16.97 15.77 20.68
CA GLY A 5 16.85 16.36 22.01
C GLY A 5 15.91 17.57 22.11
N GLY A 6 15.51 18.15 20.98
CA GLY A 6 14.56 19.24 20.88
C GLY A 6 13.13 18.78 21.12
N LYS A 7 12.42 19.48 22.01
CA LYS A 7 11.00 19.28 22.28
C LYS A 7 10.27 20.61 22.26
N GLN A 8 9.19 20.69 21.46
CA GLN A 8 8.23 21.77 21.53
C GLN A 8 6.94 21.25 22.15
N THR A 9 6.42 21.97 23.14
CA THR A 9 5.12 21.67 23.77
C THR A 9 4.14 22.78 23.43
N LEU A 10 2.95 22.43 22.94
CA LEU A 10 1.87 23.37 22.64
C LEU A 10 0.64 23.02 23.49
N THR A 11 0.26 23.93 24.39
CA THR A 11 -0.93 23.79 25.24
C THR A 11 -2.06 24.73 24.83
N SER A 12 -1.75 25.78 24.06
CA SER A 12 -2.69 26.75 23.48
C SER A 12 -2.03 27.52 22.33
N GLY A 13 -2.78 28.33 21.59
CA GLY A 13 -2.25 29.16 20.51
C GLY A 13 -1.95 28.38 19.23
N THR A 14 -1.11 28.96 18.36
CA THR A 14 -0.77 28.39 17.06
C THR A 14 0.73 28.33 16.86
N ALA A 15 1.23 27.16 16.47
CA ALA A 15 2.59 26.98 15.96
C ALA A 15 2.52 26.72 14.45
N THR A 16 3.39 27.35 13.66
CA THR A 16 3.30 27.26 12.20
C THR A 16 4.63 26.86 11.59
N ALA A 17 4.57 25.97 10.59
CA ALA A 17 5.70 25.57 9.76
C ALA A 17 6.89 25.03 10.54
N ASN A 18 6.63 24.25 11.60
CA ASN A 18 7.72 23.57 12.28
C ASN A 18 8.33 22.55 11.33
N THR A 19 9.65 22.42 11.34
CA THR A 19 10.35 21.31 10.70
C THR A 19 10.87 20.39 11.79
N VAL A 20 10.33 19.18 11.86
CA VAL A 20 10.66 18.16 12.87
C VAL A 20 11.49 17.08 12.20
N THR A 21 12.73 16.90 12.64
CA THR A 21 13.68 15.94 12.07
C THR A 21 14.11 14.92 13.12
N SER A 22 15.04 14.03 12.76
CA SER A 22 15.49 12.92 13.60
C SER A 22 15.71 13.29 15.07
N GLY A 23 14.95 12.64 15.95
CA GLY A 23 15.02 12.81 17.40
C GLY A 23 14.34 14.08 17.94
N GLY A 24 13.75 14.91 17.08
CA GLY A 24 12.92 16.05 17.45
C GLY A 24 11.47 15.65 17.72
N THR A 25 10.83 16.31 18.69
CA THR A 25 9.43 16.04 19.05
C THR A 25 8.60 17.31 19.17
N VAL A 26 7.43 17.32 18.54
CA VAL A 26 6.32 18.25 18.86
C VAL A 26 5.29 17.49 19.69
N ALA A 27 4.82 18.08 20.78
CA ALA A 27 3.75 17.55 21.63
C ALA A 27 2.67 18.63 21.82
N ALA A 28 1.54 18.48 21.13
CA ALA A 28 0.40 19.36 21.27
C ALA A 28 -0.71 18.67 22.09
N THR A 29 -1.09 19.30 23.20
CA THR A 29 -2.24 18.91 24.04
C THR A 29 -3.37 19.96 23.96
N GLY A 30 -3.08 21.12 23.40
CA GLY A 30 -4.07 22.11 22.98
C GLY A 30 -3.51 22.98 21.86
N GLY A 31 -4.31 23.96 21.39
CA GLY A 31 -3.90 24.81 20.29
C GLY A 31 -3.82 24.10 18.94
N THR A 32 -3.13 24.70 17.98
CA THR A 32 -3.07 24.19 16.60
C THR A 32 -1.65 24.26 16.03
N THR A 33 -1.16 23.17 15.46
CA THR A 33 0.02 23.17 14.58
C THR A 33 -0.43 23.30 13.13
N VAL A 34 0.27 24.11 12.33
CA VAL A 34 -0.14 24.43 10.96
C VAL A 34 1.03 24.24 10.01
N ARG A 35 0.87 23.37 9.01
CA ARG A 35 1.85 23.11 7.95
C ARG A 35 3.20 22.62 8.47
N ASP A 36 3.18 21.82 9.53
CA ASP A 36 4.38 21.20 10.06
C ASP A 36 4.92 20.16 9.07
N ARG A 37 6.25 20.14 8.92
CA ARG A 37 6.98 19.18 8.08
C ARG A 37 7.68 18.19 9.00
N ILE A 38 7.12 17.00 9.11
CA ILE A 38 7.67 15.88 9.86
C ILE A 38 8.52 15.06 8.89
N GLN A 39 9.82 15.10 9.08
CA GLN A 39 10.81 14.41 8.24
C GLN A 39 11.36 13.17 8.94
N ALA A 40 12.29 12.47 8.29
CA ALA A 40 12.86 11.22 8.77
C ALA A 40 13.26 11.30 10.27
N GLY A 41 12.73 10.36 11.05
CA GLY A 41 12.93 10.25 12.50
C GLY A 41 12.27 11.34 13.37
N GLY A 42 11.54 12.29 12.80
CA GLY A 42 10.78 13.32 13.52
C GLY A 42 9.42 12.80 13.98
N VAL A 43 8.93 13.33 15.12
CA VAL A 43 7.66 12.91 15.71
C VAL A 43 6.81 14.12 16.10
N GLU A 44 5.54 14.10 15.71
CA GLU A 44 4.52 15.03 16.22
C GLU A 44 3.41 14.23 16.92
N ASN A 45 3.07 14.61 18.16
CA ASN A 45 2.03 13.99 18.96
C ASN A 45 0.89 14.98 19.20
N ILE A 46 -0.32 14.62 18.76
CA ILE A 46 -1.53 15.42 18.86
C ILE A 46 -2.53 14.70 19.76
N SER A 47 -3.00 15.37 20.81
CA SER A 47 -3.90 14.78 21.80
C SER A 47 -4.82 15.82 22.44
N GLN A 48 -5.77 15.38 23.25
CA GLN A 48 -6.71 16.23 24.00
C GLN A 48 -7.48 17.19 23.09
N ASN A 49 -7.23 18.50 23.12
CA ASN A 49 -7.95 19.46 22.28
C ASN A 49 -7.06 20.03 21.17
N ALA A 50 -5.90 19.42 20.91
CA ALA A 50 -4.97 19.88 19.88
C ALA A 50 -5.41 19.48 18.47
N VAL A 51 -5.04 20.33 17.51
CA VAL A 51 -5.28 20.10 16.08
C VAL A 51 -3.96 20.22 15.31
N ALA A 52 -3.61 19.23 14.50
CA ALA A 52 -2.62 19.38 13.44
C ALA A 52 -3.32 19.65 12.11
N SER A 53 -2.96 20.74 11.43
CA SER A 53 -3.60 21.17 10.18
C SER A 53 -2.58 21.29 9.06
N GLY A 54 -2.75 20.50 8.00
CA GLY A 54 -1.89 20.55 6.82
C GLY A 54 -0.48 20.00 7.03
N ALA A 55 -0.29 19.11 8.02
CA ALA A 55 1.00 18.49 8.26
C ALA A 55 1.46 17.66 7.05
N THR A 56 2.75 17.66 6.76
CA THR A 56 3.37 16.79 5.75
C THR A 56 4.33 15.82 6.43
N VAL A 57 4.08 14.52 6.31
CA VAL A 57 4.89 13.45 6.92
C VAL A 57 5.66 12.72 5.83
N SER A 58 6.99 12.63 5.95
CA SER A 58 7.83 12.03 4.91
C SER A 58 9.16 11.49 5.45
N GLY A 59 9.67 10.43 4.84
CA GLY A 59 10.96 9.83 5.20
C GLY A 59 10.87 8.82 6.34
N ALA A 60 11.86 7.92 6.39
CA ALA A 60 11.86 6.77 7.29
C ALA A 60 11.62 7.16 8.75
N ALA A 61 10.76 6.42 9.43
CA ALA A 61 10.39 6.61 10.84
C ALA A 61 9.74 7.98 11.19
N ALA A 62 9.40 8.82 10.21
CA ALA A 62 8.61 10.03 10.44
C ALA A 62 7.19 9.66 10.88
N ARG A 63 6.70 10.26 11.97
CA ARG A 63 5.40 9.91 12.56
C ARG A 63 4.58 11.13 12.99
N LEU A 64 3.31 11.14 12.60
CA LEU A 64 2.26 11.95 13.22
C LEU A 64 1.36 11.02 14.05
N ASN A 65 1.39 11.13 15.37
CA ASN A 65 0.53 10.36 16.27
C ASN A 65 -0.67 11.19 16.68
N VAL A 66 -1.88 10.66 16.46
CA VAL A 66 -3.15 11.29 16.82
C VAL A 66 -3.84 10.42 17.84
N SER A 67 -3.79 10.84 19.10
CA SER A 67 -4.33 10.13 20.26
C SER A 67 -5.69 10.70 20.69
N SER A 68 -6.28 10.17 21.77
CA SER A 68 -7.60 10.56 22.27
C SER A 68 -7.83 12.08 22.31
N GLY A 69 -8.88 12.52 21.62
CA GLY A 69 -9.29 13.92 21.48
C GLY A 69 -8.51 14.72 20.43
N GLY A 70 -7.27 14.31 20.12
CA GLY A 70 -6.46 14.96 19.09
C GLY A 70 -7.07 14.82 17.70
N ARG A 71 -6.87 15.85 16.87
CA ARG A 71 -7.36 15.85 15.48
C ARG A 71 -6.26 16.20 14.48
N ALA A 72 -6.11 15.38 13.43
CA ALA A 72 -5.32 15.71 12.26
C ALA A 72 -6.24 16.05 11.09
N VAL A 73 -5.96 17.15 10.39
CA VAL A 73 -6.77 17.64 9.28
C VAL A 73 -5.87 17.93 8.07
N ASN A 74 -6.25 17.41 6.91
CA ASN A 74 -5.56 17.64 5.63
C ASN A 74 -4.06 17.23 5.67
N THR A 75 -3.75 16.15 6.38
CA THR A 75 -2.37 15.63 6.43
C THR A 75 -1.99 15.02 5.09
N ILE A 76 -0.77 15.29 4.62
CA ILE A 76 -0.17 14.62 3.47
C ILE A 76 0.87 13.63 3.98
N VAL A 77 0.73 12.36 3.61
CA VAL A 77 1.65 11.28 3.97
C VAL A 77 2.37 10.80 2.72
N ASN A 78 3.66 11.11 2.64
CA ASN A 78 4.53 10.73 1.54
C ASN A 78 5.35 9.48 1.88
N ALA A 79 6.13 9.00 0.91
CA ALA A 79 7.00 7.83 1.05
C ALA A 79 7.78 7.80 2.38
N GLY A 80 7.63 6.69 3.11
CA GLY A 80 8.26 6.44 4.41
C GLY A 80 7.61 7.14 5.62
N GLY A 81 6.71 8.10 5.38
CA GLY A 81 5.95 8.80 6.41
C GLY A 81 4.77 7.97 6.92
N ASN A 82 4.42 8.16 8.19
CA ASN A 82 3.34 7.44 8.85
C ASN A 82 2.46 8.38 9.66
N ILE A 83 1.13 8.23 9.54
CA ILE A 83 0.19 8.79 10.52
C ILE A 83 -0.41 7.63 11.31
N VAL A 84 -0.41 7.72 12.64
CA VAL A 84 -0.99 6.71 13.54
C VAL A 84 -2.19 7.34 14.24
N VAL A 85 -3.38 6.82 13.98
CA VAL A 85 -4.63 7.30 14.57
C VAL A 85 -5.07 6.34 15.67
N GLY A 86 -4.65 6.65 16.90
CA GLY A 86 -4.95 5.86 18.09
C GLY A 86 -6.39 6.01 18.57
N SER A 87 -6.72 5.29 19.64
CA SER A 87 -8.07 5.28 20.22
C SER A 87 -8.61 6.68 20.46
N LYS A 88 -9.81 6.96 19.91
CA LYS A 88 -10.52 8.25 19.99
C LYS A 88 -9.76 9.44 19.36
N GLY A 89 -8.69 9.20 18.60
CA GLY A 89 -8.10 10.18 17.70
C GLY A 89 -8.90 10.28 16.41
N ILE A 90 -8.85 11.44 15.75
CA ILE A 90 -9.59 11.70 14.50
C ILE A 90 -8.62 12.20 13.43
N ALA A 91 -8.59 11.56 12.27
CA ALA A 91 -7.95 12.10 11.08
C ALA A 91 -8.99 12.35 9.98
N SER A 92 -8.94 13.51 9.34
CA SER A 92 -9.86 13.86 8.25
C SER A 92 -9.13 14.53 7.09
N GLY A 93 -9.46 14.18 5.84
CA GLY A 93 -8.82 14.79 4.68
C GLY A 93 -7.40 14.30 4.42
N THR A 94 -7.00 13.16 4.99
CA THR A 94 -5.63 12.65 4.84
C THR A 94 -5.40 12.21 3.39
N THR A 95 -4.32 12.69 2.78
CA THR A 95 -3.81 12.18 1.49
C THR A 95 -2.67 11.22 1.73
N ILE A 96 -2.79 9.99 1.25
CA ILE A 96 -1.77 8.94 1.38
C ILE A 96 -1.19 8.69 0.00
N SER A 97 0.03 9.18 -0.23
CA SER A 97 0.79 9.01 -1.47
C SER A 97 1.43 7.61 -1.53
N SER A 98 1.97 7.24 -2.69
CA SER A 98 2.77 6.01 -2.84
C SER A 98 3.88 5.93 -1.79
N GLY A 99 3.95 4.78 -1.10
CA GLY A 99 4.91 4.52 -0.01
C GLY A 99 4.59 5.20 1.33
N GLY A 100 3.50 5.97 1.42
CA GLY A 100 2.99 6.51 2.67
C GLY A 100 2.03 5.54 3.35
N SER A 101 1.93 5.63 4.69
CA SER A 101 1.05 4.75 5.48
C SER A 101 0.18 5.51 6.48
N LEU A 102 -1.08 5.11 6.58
CA LEU A 102 -1.98 5.48 7.67
C LEU A 102 -2.30 4.24 8.49
N VAL A 103 -2.05 4.29 9.79
CA VAL A 103 -2.34 3.20 10.72
C VAL A 103 -3.52 3.57 11.62
N ILE A 104 -4.55 2.72 11.68
CA ILE A 104 -5.71 2.87 12.55
C ILE A 104 -5.56 1.94 13.76
N GLN A 105 -5.44 2.52 14.96
CA GLN A 105 -5.35 1.79 16.23
C GLN A 105 -6.53 2.14 17.14
N GLY A 106 -7.75 2.08 16.57
CA GLY A 106 -9.02 2.35 17.27
C GLY A 106 -9.51 3.80 17.18
N GLY A 107 -8.88 4.64 16.35
CA GLY A 107 -9.39 5.97 16.01
C GLY A 107 -10.34 5.98 14.82
N SER A 108 -10.76 7.18 14.41
CA SER A 108 -11.65 7.39 13.27
C SER A 108 -10.93 8.11 12.13
N ILE A 109 -11.17 7.67 10.90
CA ILE A 109 -10.70 8.34 9.70
C ILE A 109 -11.85 8.61 8.73
N THR A 110 -11.80 9.75 8.04
CA THR A 110 -12.79 10.11 7.01
C THR A 110 -12.15 10.97 5.94
N ASP A 111 -12.80 11.00 4.78
CA ASP A 111 -12.41 11.83 3.64
C ASP A 111 -10.95 11.60 3.22
N THR A 112 -10.53 10.33 3.23
CA THR A 112 -9.16 9.95 2.90
C THR A 112 -8.97 9.86 1.39
N MET A 113 -7.94 10.49 0.86
CA MET A 113 -7.48 10.25 -0.51
C MET A 113 -6.36 9.21 -0.49
N LEU A 114 -6.67 7.98 -0.87
CA LEU A 114 -5.70 6.89 -0.99
C LEU A 114 -5.20 6.80 -2.43
N VAL A 115 -3.93 7.08 -2.67
CA VAL A 115 -3.28 6.99 -3.98
C VAL A 115 -2.69 5.58 -4.13
N PRO A 116 -2.69 4.97 -5.34
CA PRO A 116 -2.03 3.69 -5.59
C PRO A 116 -0.59 3.65 -5.07
N GLY A 117 -0.23 2.54 -4.42
CA GLY A 117 1.03 2.38 -3.70
C GLY A 117 1.04 2.95 -2.27
N GLY A 118 0.04 3.74 -1.89
CA GLY A 118 -0.23 4.12 -0.49
C GLY A 118 -0.97 3.00 0.25
N GLN A 119 -0.93 3.03 1.58
CA GLN A 119 -1.49 1.97 2.41
C GLN A 119 -2.31 2.50 3.59
N ILE A 120 -3.37 1.77 3.93
CA ILE A 120 -4.11 1.91 5.19
C ILE A 120 -3.95 0.61 5.97
N ASP A 121 -3.28 0.66 7.11
CA ASP A 121 -3.14 -0.44 8.06
C ASP A 121 -4.24 -0.35 9.13
N ILE A 122 -5.13 -1.34 9.18
CA ILE A 122 -6.20 -1.44 10.17
C ILE A 122 -5.71 -2.35 11.30
N GLY A 123 -4.90 -1.80 12.20
CA GLY A 123 -4.27 -2.53 13.30
C GLY A 123 -5.25 -3.18 14.30
N THR A 124 -6.54 -2.85 14.21
CA THR A 124 -7.62 -3.44 15.01
C THR A 124 -8.41 -4.54 14.30
N LEU A 125 -8.12 -4.83 13.02
CA LEU A 125 -8.80 -5.86 12.24
C LEU A 125 -7.84 -7.00 11.88
N ASP A 126 -8.09 -8.18 12.43
CA ASP A 126 -7.29 -9.37 12.15
C ASP A 126 -7.37 -9.79 10.68
N TYR A 127 -6.24 -10.17 10.10
CA TYR A 127 -6.16 -10.80 8.79
C TYR A 127 -6.40 -12.31 8.90
N LYS A 128 -7.49 -12.79 8.29
CA LYS A 128 -7.87 -14.22 8.20
C LYS A 128 -8.33 -14.57 6.78
N GLY A 129 -8.47 -15.87 6.48
CA GLY A 129 -8.83 -16.35 5.14
C GLY A 129 -10.19 -15.87 4.60
N ASN A 130 -11.07 -15.34 5.47
CA ASN A 130 -12.36 -14.74 5.09
C ASN A 130 -12.36 -13.21 5.18
N THR A 131 -11.19 -12.57 5.22
CA THR A 131 -11.08 -11.11 5.11
C THR A 131 -11.51 -10.69 3.70
N ALA A 132 -12.26 -9.59 3.60
CA ALA A 132 -12.67 -9.03 2.32
C ALA A 132 -12.59 -7.51 2.38
N ALA A 133 -12.27 -6.88 1.26
CA ALA A 133 -12.31 -5.44 1.08
C ALA A 133 -13.09 -5.12 -0.20
N LYS A 134 -13.96 -4.11 -0.15
CA LYS A 134 -14.79 -3.69 -1.27
C LYS A 134 -14.91 -2.19 -1.29
N ILE A 135 -14.93 -1.61 -2.48
CA ILE A 135 -15.26 -0.21 -2.69
C ILE A 135 -16.63 -0.12 -3.39
N VAL A 136 -17.53 0.68 -2.84
CA VAL A 136 -18.82 1.02 -3.47
C VAL A 136 -18.92 2.54 -3.50
N GLY A 137 -18.92 3.11 -4.71
CA GLY A 137 -18.79 4.55 -4.90
C GLY A 137 -17.46 5.03 -4.31
N ASN A 138 -17.54 5.85 -3.26
CA ASN A 138 -16.37 6.37 -2.53
C ASN A 138 -16.24 5.78 -1.12
N VAL A 139 -16.88 4.65 -0.84
CA VAL A 139 -16.84 4.01 0.47
C VAL A 139 -16.08 2.70 0.38
N LEU A 140 -14.94 2.63 1.07
CA LEU A 140 -14.19 1.40 1.29
C LEU A 140 -14.75 0.69 2.52
N THR A 141 -15.19 -0.55 2.35
CA THR A 141 -15.62 -1.42 3.44
C THR A 141 -14.67 -2.61 3.52
N VAL A 142 -14.09 -2.83 4.70
CA VAL A 142 -13.25 -3.99 5.01
C VAL A 142 -13.96 -4.82 6.06
N THR A 143 -14.08 -6.11 5.82
CA THR A 143 -14.77 -7.05 6.71
C THR A 143 -13.87 -8.20 7.09
N GLN A 144 -13.91 -8.58 8.35
CA GLN A 144 -13.45 -9.89 8.81
C GLN A 144 -14.50 -10.47 9.75
N GLY A 145 -15.06 -11.63 9.38
CA GLY A 145 -16.15 -12.25 10.14
C GLY A 145 -17.32 -11.28 10.32
N LYS A 146 -17.61 -10.92 11.57
CA LYS A 146 -18.66 -9.94 11.92
C LYS A 146 -18.14 -8.50 12.07
N ALA A 147 -16.83 -8.30 12.10
CA ALA A 147 -16.23 -6.97 12.19
C ALA A 147 -16.25 -6.30 10.83
N SER A 148 -16.63 -5.03 10.79
CA SER A 148 -16.64 -4.22 9.58
C SER A 148 -16.05 -2.84 9.89
N TYR A 149 -15.14 -2.39 9.02
CA TYR A 149 -14.58 -1.05 9.01
C TYR A 149 -14.98 -0.36 7.73
N THR A 150 -15.52 0.85 7.86
CA THR A 150 -15.96 1.66 6.72
C THR A 150 -15.18 2.96 6.70
N ILE A 151 -14.58 3.27 5.56
CA ILE A 151 -13.74 4.44 5.35
C ILE A 151 -14.31 5.21 4.16
N LYS A 152 -14.64 6.48 4.39
CA LYS A 152 -15.02 7.39 3.32
C LYS A 152 -13.76 7.87 2.60
N LEU A 153 -13.70 7.59 1.30
CA LEU A 153 -12.65 8.02 0.41
C LEU A 153 -13.04 9.31 -0.35
N VAL A 154 -12.04 10.02 -0.85
CA VAL A 154 -12.19 11.19 -1.73
C VAL A 154 -11.53 10.91 -3.07
N GLY A 155 -12.31 10.99 -4.15
CA GLY A 155 -11.88 10.69 -5.51
C GLY A 155 -12.80 9.68 -6.21
N ASP A 156 -12.48 9.38 -7.47
CA ASP A 156 -13.13 8.32 -8.24
C ASP A 156 -12.37 7.00 -8.08
N TYR A 157 -13.02 6.05 -7.40
CA TYR A 157 -12.48 4.72 -7.15
C TYR A 157 -13.17 3.61 -7.97
N SER A 158 -13.99 3.97 -8.96
CA SER A 158 -14.78 3.01 -9.76
C SER A 158 -13.93 1.97 -10.50
N GLN A 159 -12.68 2.31 -10.83
CA GLN A 159 -11.74 1.41 -11.52
C GLN A 159 -10.75 0.72 -10.57
N TYR A 160 -10.83 0.98 -9.27
CA TYR A 160 -9.88 0.45 -8.30
C TYR A 160 -10.46 -0.74 -7.55
N HIS A 161 -9.61 -1.74 -7.30
CA HIS A 161 -9.88 -2.84 -6.41
C HIS A 161 -9.09 -2.64 -5.12
N ALA A 162 -9.72 -2.97 -3.99
CA ALA A 162 -9.06 -2.96 -2.70
C ALA A 162 -8.36 -4.30 -2.49
N HIS A 163 -7.04 -4.26 -2.37
CA HIS A 163 -6.21 -5.40 -2.03
C HIS A 163 -5.95 -5.40 -0.54
N PHE A 164 -5.91 -6.59 0.06
CA PHE A 164 -5.65 -6.77 1.48
C PHE A 164 -4.53 -7.78 1.72
N SER A 165 -3.69 -7.50 2.71
CA SER A 165 -2.52 -8.32 3.07
C SER A 165 -2.28 -8.27 4.58
N PRO A 166 -1.52 -9.23 5.16
CA PRO A 166 -1.12 -9.14 6.55
C PRO A 166 -0.05 -8.04 6.77
N ASP A 167 -0.08 -7.35 7.90
CA ASP A 167 0.91 -6.33 8.33
C ASP A 167 2.20 -6.91 8.96
N GLY A 168 2.32 -8.23 9.01
CA GLY A 168 3.38 -8.94 9.73
C GLY A 168 3.03 -9.29 11.19
N ASN A 169 2.10 -8.57 11.81
CA ASN A 169 1.51 -8.90 13.13
C ASN A 169 0.16 -9.63 13.00
N GLY A 170 -0.24 -9.98 11.77
CA GLY A 170 -1.51 -10.65 11.48
C GLY A 170 -2.72 -9.71 11.46
N LYS A 171 -2.51 -8.40 11.32
CA LYS A 171 -3.54 -7.38 11.07
C LYS A 171 -3.65 -7.07 9.59
N THR A 172 -4.68 -6.31 9.21
CA THR A 172 -5.07 -6.12 7.82
C THR A 172 -4.54 -4.80 7.27
N ILE A 173 -3.65 -4.87 6.28
CA ILE A 173 -3.28 -3.74 5.42
C ILE A 173 -4.19 -3.71 4.20
N ILE A 174 -4.62 -2.52 3.81
CA ILE A 174 -5.33 -2.23 2.56
C ILE A 174 -4.45 -1.38 1.65
N SER A 175 -4.41 -1.78 0.38
CA SER A 175 -3.87 -0.99 -0.71
C SER A 175 -4.83 -1.00 -1.90
N LEU A 176 -4.61 -0.10 -2.86
CA LEU A 176 -5.41 -0.04 -4.08
C LEU A 176 -4.57 -0.41 -5.27
N ASP A 177 -5.17 -1.18 -6.16
CA ASP A 177 -4.73 -1.31 -7.54
C ASP A 177 -5.91 -1.09 -8.51
N LYS A 178 -5.65 -0.99 -9.80
CA LYS A 178 -6.71 -0.81 -10.82
C LYS A 178 -7.31 -2.13 -11.31
N GLY A 179 -7.29 -3.14 -10.44
CA GLY A 179 -7.38 -4.53 -10.80
C GLY A 179 -6.07 -4.98 -11.40
N ALA A 180 -5.56 -6.10 -10.88
CA ALA A 180 -4.39 -6.79 -11.38
C ALA A 180 -4.19 -6.53 -12.88
N GLU A 181 -3.08 -5.86 -13.18
CA GLU A 181 -2.46 -6.03 -14.48
C GLU A 181 -2.44 -7.52 -14.78
N VAL A 182 -2.74 -7.90 -16.01
CA VAL A 182 -2.66 -9.28 -16.48
C VAL A 182 -1.29 -9.84 -16.08
N CYS A 183 -1.18 -10.53 -14.94
CA CYS A 183 0.13 -10.91 -14.40
C CYS A 183 0.86 -11.81 -15.39
N PHE A 184 0.10 -12.70 -16.02
CA PHE A 184 0.52 -13.64 -17.02
C PHE A 184 -0.40 -13.52 -18.23
N LEU A 185 0.18 -13.46 -19.42
CA LEU A 185 -0.61 -13.59 -20.64
C LEU A 185 -1.09 -15.04 -20.81
N ALA A 186 -2.10 -15.22 -21.65
CA ALA A 186 -2.61 -16.54 -22.01
C ALA A 186 -1.48 -17.48 -22.42
N ASP A 187 -1.68 -18.77 -22.14
CA ASP A 187 -0.75 -19.87 -22.33
C ASP A 187 0.44 -19.89 -21.36
N THR A 188 0.55 -18.97 -20.42
CA THR A 188 1.52 -19.15 -19.33
C THR A 188 1.16 -20.39 -18.52
N MET A 189 2.14 -21.27 -18.29
CA MET A 189 1.91 -22.51 -17.54
C MET A 189 2.15 -22.27 -16.05
N ILE A 190 1.16 -22.63 -15.23
CA ILE A 190 1.20 -22.58 -13.77
C ILE A 190 1.37 -24.01 -13.26
N ARG A 191 2.37 -24.23 -12.40
CA ARG A 191 2.59 -25.55 -11.82
C ARG A 191 1.56 -25.84 -10.73
N THR A 192 0.85 -26.95 -10.90
CA THR A 192 -0.16 -27.44 -9.96
C THR A 192 0.24 -28.80 -9.37
N THR A 193 -0.49 -29.28 -8.37
CA THR A 193 -0.26 -30.60 -7.78
C THR A 193 -0.54 -31.76 -8.75
N THR A 194 -1.24 -31.50 -9.86
CA THR A 194 -1.59 -32.50 -10.88
C THR A 194 -0.84 -32.31 -12.20
N GLY A 195 0.09 -31.35 -12.26
CA GLY A 195 0.88 -31.01 -13.45
C GLY A 195 0.81 -29.53 -13.82
N ASP A 196 1.41 -29.18 -14.95
CA ASP A 196 1.42 -27.80 -15.43
C ASP A 196 0.07 -27.48 -16.12
N MET A 197 -0.58 -26.40 -15.71
CA MET A 197 -1.90 -25.96 -16.20
C MET A 197 -1.79 -24.58 -16.86
N PRO A 198 -2.40 -24.33 -18.03
CA PRO A 198 -2.45 -23.00 -18.61
C PRO A 198 -3.17 -22.02 -17.67
N VAL A 199 -2.65 -20.79 -17.54
CA VAL A 199 -3.16 -19.80 -16.59
C VAL A 199 -4.64 -19.46 -16.83
N GLN A 200 -5.10 -19.52 -18.08
CA GLN A 200 -6.50 -19.29 -18.45
C GLN A 200 -7.46 -20.36 -17.93
N ASP A 201 -6.96 -21.56 -17.59
CA ASP A 201 -7.76 -22.68 -17.12
C ASP A 201 -7.79 -22.77 -15.59
N VAL A 202 -6.90 -22.05 -14.90
CA VAL A 202 -6.82 -22.01 -13.44
C VAL A 202 -8.13 -21.49 -12.85
N GLN A 203 -8.69 -22.22 -11.89
CA GLN A 203 -9.92 -21.86 -11.18
C GLN A 203 -9.65 -21.61 -9.70
N ILE A 204 -10.56 -20.88 -9.04
CA ILE A 204 -10.57 -20.79 -7.57
C ILE A 204 -10.67 -22.20 -6.98
N GLY A 205 -9.84 -22.48 -5.99
CA GLY A 205 -9.70 -23.80 -5.36
C GLY A 205 -8.64 -24.69 -6.01
N ALA A 206 -8.10 -24.35 -7.19
CA ALA A 206 -6.97 -25.08 -7.76
C ALA A 206 -5.75 -25.01 -6.83
N GLU A 207 -5.05 -26.14 -6.67
CA GLU A 207 -3.84 -26.23 -5.85
C GLU A 207 -2.60 -25.97 -6.69
N VAL A 208 -1.92 -24.86 -6.43
CA VAL A 208 -0.69 -24.47 -7.13
C VAL A 208 0.52 -24.68 -6.24
N LEU A 209 1.68 -24.96 -6.84
CA LEU A 209 2.96 -24.94 -6.14
C LEU A 209 3.47 -23.50 -6.11
N ALA A 210 3.60 -22.94 -4.91
CA ALA A 210 4.08 -21.59 -4.68
C ALA A 210 5.37 -21.63 -3.86
N TRP A 211 6.34 -20.79 -4.22
CA TRP A 211 7.55 -20.63 -3.44
C TRP A 211 7.31 -19.69 -2.26
N THR A 212 7.61 -20.14 -1.04
CA THR A 212 7.59 -19.35 0.20
C THR A 212 9.00 -19.32 0.82
N PRO A 213 9.25 -18.50 1.86
CA PRO A 213 10.52 -18.55 2.59
C PRO A 213 10.85 -19.93 3.16
N GLU A 214 9.84 -20.77 3.38
CA GLU A 214 9.96 -22.16 3.85
C GLU A 214 10.13 -23.17 2.70
N GLY A 215 10.25 -22.70 1.45
CA GLY A 215 10.40 -23.53 0.24
C GLY A 215 9.12 -23.64 -0.58
N GLU A 216 9.05 -24.66 -1.45
CA GLU A 216 7.86 -24.90 -2.28
C GLU A 216 6.71 -25.46 -1.43
N GLN A 217 5.55 -24.81 -1.51
CA GLN A 217 4.35 -25.12 -0.72
C GLN A 217 3.11 -25.20 -1.62
N VAL A 218 2.21 -26.12 -1.28
CA VAL A 218 0.89 -26.18 -1.93
C VAL A 218 0.02 -25.04 -1.41
N ARG A 219 -0.55 -24.25 -2.33
CA ARG A 219 -1.43 -23.13 -2.00
C ARG A 219 -2.70 -23.19 -2.84
N PRO A 220 -3.89 -23.01 -2.22
CA PRO A 220 -5.11 -22.89 -2.98
C PRO A 220 -5.19 -21.52 -3.65
N VAL A 221 -5.61 -21.50 -4.91
CA VAL A 221 -5.98 -20.27 -5.61
C VAL A 221 -7.25 -19.74 -4.99
N VAL A 222 -7.19 -18.56 -4.36
CA VAL A 222 -8.36 -17.94 -3.70
C VAL A 222 -9.11 -16.96 -4.60
N TRP A 223 -8.48 -16.54 -5.70
CA TRP A 223 -9.03 -15.57 -6.65
C TRP A 223 -8.44 -15.78 -8.04
N VAL A 224 -9.25 -15.59 -9.07
CA VAL A 224 -8.83 -15.57 -10.47
C VAL A 224 -9.46 -14.36 -11.15
N GLY A 225 -8.66 -13.62 -11.91
CA GLY A 225 -9.11 -12.50 -12.73
C GLY A 225 -8.60 -12.62 -14.16
N ARG A 226 -9.39 -12.13 -15.11
CA ARG A 226 -9.04 -12.12 -16.53
C ARG A 226 -9.28 -10.73 -17.12
N LYS A 227 -8.36 -10.29 -17.99
CA LYS A 227 -8.46 -9.03 -18.72
C LYS A 227 -7.72 -9.14 -20.05
N HIS A 228 -8.19 -8.42 -21.06
CA HIS A 228 -7.43 -8.25 -22.30
C HIS A 228 -6.37 -7.16 -22.12
N ALA A 229 -5.11 -7.51 -22.35
CA ALA A 229 -4.05 -6.53 -22.50
C ALA A 229 -4.17 -5.89 -23.89
N ILE A 230 -4.46 -4.59 -23.95
CA ILE A 230 -4.61 -3.84 -25.20
C ILE A 230 -3.37 -2.96 -25.37
N VAL A 231 -2.62 -3.22 -26.44
CA VAL A 231 -1.48 -2.38 -26.83
C VAL A 231 -1.98 -1.12 -27.53
N ARG A 232 -1.56 0.04 -27.03
CA ARG A 232 -1.86 1.36 -27.61
C ARG A 232 -0.70 1.77 -28.50
N GLN A 233 -0.78 1.35 -29.76
CA GLN A 233 0.22 1.69 -30.77
C GLN A 233 0.33 3.22 -30.91
N GLY A 234 1.56 3.75 -30.87
CA GLY A 234 1.85 5.19 -30.98
C GLY A 234 2.18 5.91 -29.67
N LEU A 235 2.00 5.26 -28.50
CA LEU A 235 2.51 5.78 -27.23
C LEU A 235 3.93 5.27 -26.96
N ALA A 236 4.66 5.94 -26.04
CA ALA A 236 5.96 5.47 -25.57
C ALA A 236 5.85 4.08 -24.92
N SER A 237 6.91 3.27 -24.99
CA SER A 237 6.88 1.83 -24.65
C SER A 237 6.51 1.55 -23.19
N ASP A 238 6.84 2.47 -22.29
CA ASP A 238 6.51 2.47 -20.86
C ASP A 238 4.99 2.62 -20.61
N VAL A 239 4.27 3.35 -21.47
CA VAL A 239 2.82 3.60 -21.34
C VAL A 239 1.94 2.92 -22.40
N ALA A 240 2.53 2.34 -23.44
CA ALA A 240 1.82 1.71 -24.56
C ALA A 240 1.19 0.34 -24.23
N GLY A 241 1.47 -0.22 -23.04
CA GLY A 241 0.88 -1.50 -22.61
C GLY A 241 1.48 -2.74 -23.26
N TYR A 242 2.64 -2.64 -23.91
CA TYR A 242 3.36 -3.81 -24.41
C TYR A 242 3.69 -4.79 -23.27
N PRO A 243 3.53 -6.12 -23.45
CA PRO A 243 4.03 -7.09 -22.50
C PRO A 243 5.56 -7.12 -22.52
N VAL A 244 6.16 -7.59 -21.42
CA VAL A 244 7.57 -7.94 -21.37
C VAL A 244 7.72 -9.41 -21.73
N ARG A 245 8.59 -9.72 -22.69
CA ARG A 245 8.96 -11.08 -23.09
C ARG A 245 10.26 -11.48 -22.43
N ILE A 246 10.20 -12.51 -21.60
CA ILE A 246 11.36 -13.18 -21.03
C ILE A 246 11.60 -14.41 -21.89
N CYS A 247 12.69 -14.41 -22.65
CA CYS A 247 12.99 -15.50 -23.58
C CYS A 247 13.20 -16.82 -22.83
N LYS A 248 12.88 -17.94 -23.49
CA LYS A 248 13.23 -19.28 -23.01
C LYS A 248 14.70 -19.33 -22.58
N ASN A 249 14.97 -19.97 -21.44
CA ASN A 249 16.30 -20.09 -20.83
C ASN A 249 16.98 -18.77 -20.42
N ALA A 250 16.27 -17.64 -20.39
CA ALA A 250 16.89 -16.34 -20.10
C ALA A 250 17.42 -16.18 -18.66
N ILE A 251 16.96 -17.01 -17.72
CA ILE A 251 17.40 -16.96 -16.32
C ILE A 251 18.42 -18.07 -16.06
N THR A 252 18.07 -19.31 -16.42
CA THR A 252 18.97 -20.47 -16.40
C THR A 252 18.44 -21.53 -17.37
N ASP A 253 19.16 -22.63 -17.55
CA ASP A 253 18.74 -23.73 -18.41
C ASP A 253 17.35 -24.24 -18.00
N GLY A 254 16.41 -24.19 -18.94
CA GLY A 254 15.02 -24.58 -18.73
C GLY A 254 14.15 -23.54 -18.01
N VAL A 255 14.68 -22.34 -17.70
CA VAL A 255 13.96 -21.29 -16.96
C VAL A 255 14.04 -19.93 -17.68
N PRO A 256 12.91 -19.41 -18.21
CA PRO A 256 11.63 -20.11 -18.35
C PRO A 256 11.71 -21.24 -19.40
N SER A 257 10.86 -22.25 -19.29
CA SER A 257 10.85 -23.44 -20.17
C SER A 257 10.39 -23.14 -21.60
N LYS A 258 9.71 -22.00 -21.78
CA LYS A 258 9.32 -21.36 -23.03
C LYS A 258 9.34 -19.85 -22.84
N ASP A 259 9.13 -19.10 -23.91
CA ASP A 259 9.00 -17.65 -23.77
C ASP A 259 7.83 -17.30 -22.85
N LEU A 260 8.11 -16.46 -21.86
CA LEU A 260 7.16 -16.02 -20.87
C LEU A 260 6.78 -14.56 -21.15
N LEU A 261 5.48 -14.31 -21.31
CA LEU A 261 4.93 -12.98 -21.52
C LEU A 261 4.21 -12.52 -20.25
N VAL A 262 4.69 -11.42 -19.68
CA VAL A 262 4.14 -10.82 -18.45
C VAL A 262 3.87 -9.33 -18.65
N THR A 263 3.03 -8.75 -17.79
CA THR A 263 2.89 -7.29 -17.74
C THR A 263 4.09 -6.63 -17.08
N PRO A 264 4.34 -5.33 -17.36
CA PRO A 264 5.50 -4.63 -16.81
C PRO A 264 5.53 -4.60 -15.29
N GLU A 265 4.41 -4.54 -14.57
CA GLU A 265 4.44 -4.51 -13.10
C GLU A 265 4.55 -5.90 -12.44
N HIS A 266 4.72 -6.96 -13.25
CA HIS A 266 4.89 -8.31 -12.72
C HIS A 266 6.19 -8.41 -11.89
N SER A 267 6.11 -9.03 -10.72
CA SER A 267 7.30 -9.26 -9.88
C SER A 267 7.83 -10.66 -10.11
N LEU A 268 9.13 -10.77 -10.40
CA LEU A 268 9.85 -12.04 -10.50
C LEU A 268 10.63 -12.30 -9.22
N PHE A 269 10.71 -13.55 -8.82
CA PHE A 269 11.60 -13.99 -7.74
C PHE A 269 12.88 -14.55 -8.36
N ILE A 270 14.01 -13.90 -8.11
CA ILE A 270 15.34 -14.26 -8.62
C ILE A 270 16.35 -14.10 -7.47
N ASP A 271 17.23 -15.08 -7.27
CA ASP A 271 18.32 -15.05 -6.28
C ASP A 271 17.89 -14.66 -4.86
N GLY A 272 16.72 -15.13 -4.41
CA GLY A 272 16.21 -14.87 -3.07
C GLY A 272 15.48 -13.52 -2.91
N GLY A 273 15.32 -12.74 -3.98
CA GLY A 273 14.64 -11.45 -3.96
C GLY A 273 13.46 -11.36 -4.93
N LEU A 274 12.42 -10.60 -4.56
CA LEU A 274 11.35 -10.17 -5.47
C LEU A 274 11.74 -8.84 -6.13
N GLY A 275 11.80 -8.82 -7.45
CA GLY A 275 12.06 -7.62 -8.25
C GLY A 275 10.97 -7.41 -9.29
N ARG A 276 10.60 -6.15 -9.56
CA ARG A 276 9.71 -5.82 -10.68
C ARG A 276 10.43 -5.96 -12.00
N VAL A 277 9.70 -6.45 -13.00
CA VAL A 277 10.15 -6.39 -14.39
C VAL A 277 10.07 -4.92 -14.85
N ASP A 278 11.01 -4.48 -15.67
CA ASP A 278 11.00 -3.12 -16.22
C ASP A 278 11.46 -3.14 -17.67
N LYS A 279 10.89 -2.25 -18.49
CA LYS A 279 11.25 -2.07 -19.89
C LYS A 279 12.45 -1.14 -19.98
N ARG A 280 13.65 -1.65 -19.74
CA ARG A 280 14.86 -0.90 -20.07
C ARG A 280 15.17 -1.05 -21.56
N PRO A 281 15.51 0.05 -22.26
CA PRO A 281 16.09 -0.06 -23.59
C PRO A 281 17.34 -0.94 -23.51
N ILE A 282 17.40 -1.98 -24.34
CA ILE A 282 18.66 -2.69 -24.58
C ILE A 282 19.59 -1.65 -25.20
N ARG A 283 20.55 -1.15 -24.42
CA ARG A 283 21.68 -0.43 -25.01
C ARG A 283 22.42 -1.48 -25.83
N SER A 284 22.37 -1.36 -27.15
CA SER A 284 23.32 -2.05 -28.01
C SER A 284 24.72 -1.72 -27.48
N ALA A 285 25.53 -2.76 -27.28
CA ALA A 285 26.88 -2.69 -26.73
C ALA A 285 27.73 -1.59 -27.40
#